data_AF-A0ABD0ZCZ4-F1
#
_entry.id   AF-A0ABD0ZCZ4-F1
#
_cell.length_a   1.000
_cell.length_b   1.000
_cell.length_c   1.000
_cell.angle_alpha   90.00
_cell.angle_beta   90.00
_cell.angle_gamma   90.00
#
_symmetry.space_group_name_H-M   'P 1'
#
loop_
_entity.id
_entity.type
_entity.pdbx_description
1 polymer ?
#
loop_
_entity_poly.entity_id
_entity_poly.type
_entity_poly.pdbx_seq_one_letter_code
_entity_poly.pdbx_strand_id
1 'polypeptide(L)'
;MVFSWLFPVVKAEVDEDEELVDPQVVLKEECAELKSCAAFKAKLDECNERVSSRSQTTEICAEELFDFVHCVDGCVAKQLFSKLK
;
A
#
# COMPACT_ATOMS: atom_id res chain seq x y z
N MET A 1 17.13 24.79 18.28
CA MET A 1 16.72 25.47 17.03
C MET A 1 17.81 25.32 15.96
N VAL A 2 18.16 24.08 15.57
CA VAL A 2 19.22 23.82 14.55
C VAL A 2 18.74 22.81 13.48
N PHE A 3 17.72 22.01 13.79
CA PHE A 3 17.20 20.96 12.91
C PHE A 3 16.43 21.45 11.69
N SER A 4 15.87 22.66 11.71
CA SER A 4 15.02 23.16 10.62
C SER A 4 15.80 23.59 9.35
N TRP A 5 17.12 23.76 9.43
CA TRP A 5 17.94 24.25 8.32
C TRP A 5 18.58 23.13 7.48
N LEU A 6 18.66 21.91 8.03
CA LEU A 6 19.37 20.79 7.38
C LEU A 6 18.48 19.97 6.43
N PHE A 7 17.16 20.10 6.54
CA PHE A 7 16.21 19.34 5.73
C PHE A 7 15.31 20.30 4.94
N PRO A 8 15.43 20.38 3.61
CA PRO A 8 14.50 21.15 2.81
C PRO A 8 13.10 20.53 2.95
N VAL A 9 12.17 21.30 3.52
CA VAL A 9 10.75 20.94 3.54
C VAL A 9 10.18 21.21 2.15
N VAL A 10 9.99 20.15 1.36
CA VAL A 10 9.24 20.22 0.12
C VAL A 10 7.78 20.47 0.47
N LYS A 11 7.28 21.66 0.16
CA LYS A 11 5.86 21.99 0.27
C LYS A 11 5.18 21.41 -0.96
N ALA A 12 4.24 20.49 -0.78
CA ALA A 12 3.37 20.08 -1.87
C ALA A 12 2.53 21.29 -2.29
N GLU A 13 2.68 21.72 -3.54
CA GLU A 13 1.80 22.72 -4.15
C GLU A 13 0.48 22.01 -4.45
N VAL A 14 -0.46 22.11 -3.51
CA VAL A 14 -1.83 21.64 -3.72
C VAL A 14 -2.54 22.80 -4.40
N ASP A 15 -2.75 22.70 -5.71
CA ASP A 15 -3.67 23.59 -6.42
C ASP A 15 -5.07 23.27 -5.84
N GLU A 16 -5.64 24.20 -5.07
CA GLU A 16 -6.82 23.96 -4.22
C GLU A 16 -8.09 23.58 -5.02
N ASP A 17 -8.02 23.68 -6.35
CA ASP A 17 -9.11 23.47 -7.30
C ASP A 17 -9.02 22.16 -8.13
N GLU A 18 -7.92 21.38 -8.05
CA GLU A 18 -7.81 20.05 -8.69
C GLU A 18 -7.78 18.95 -7.63
N GLU A 19 -8.83 18.10 -7.58
CA GLU A 19 -8.81 16.87 -6.79
C GLU A 19 -7.78 15.90 -7.40
N LEU A 20 -6.52 16.05 -6.98
CA LEU A 20 -5.40 15.20 -7.36
C LEU A 20 -5.62 13.78 -6.82
N VAL A 21 -6.12 12.89 -7.68
CA VAL A 21 -6.22 11.46 -7.40
C VAL A 21 -4.86 10.80 -7.65
N ASP A 22 -4.27 10.19 -6.62
CA ASP A 22 -3.03 9.41 -6.75
C ASP A 22 -3.28 8.17 -7.64
N PRO A 23 -2.68 8.09 -8.85
CA PRO A 23 -2.84 6.94 -9.73
C PRO A 23 -2.38 5.63 -9.09
N GLN A 24 -1.47 5.68 -8.12
CA GLN A 24 -1.02 4.49 -7.40
C GLN A 24 -2.13 3.86 -6.56
N VAL A 25 -2.96 4.67 -5.91
CA VAL A 25 -4.07 4.18 -5.07
C VAL A 25 -5.08 3.44 -5.93
N VAL A 26 -5.51 4.06 -7.04
CA VAL A 26 -6.45 3.47 -8.00
C VAL A 26 -5.92 2.14 -8.54
N LEU A 27 -4.66 2.11 -8.99
CA LEU A 27 -4.05 0.89 -9.53
C LEU A 27 -3.91 -0.20 -8.46
N LYS A 28 -3.62 0.14 -7.21
CA LYS A 28 -3.55 -0.85 -6.12
C LYS A 28 -4.90 -1.51 -5.86
N GLU A 29 -5.99 -0.73 -5.88
CA GLU A 29 -7.35 -1.26 -5.75
C GLU A 29 -7.70 -2.20 -6.91
N GLU A 30 -7.49 -1.76 -8.15
CA GLU A 30 -7.74 -2.60 -9.34
C GLU A 30 -6.90 -3.89 -9.33
N CYS A 31 -5.62 -3.80 -8.96
CA CYS A 31 -4.72 -4.95 -8.91
C CYS A 31 -5.01 -5.89 -7.73
N ALA A 32 -5.58 -5.40 -6.62
CA ALA A 32 -5.97 -6.21 -5.48
C ALA A 32 -7.15 -7.16 -5.81
N GLU A 33 -8.07 -6.73 -6.67
CA GLU A 33 -9.23 -7.51 -7.12
C GLU A 33 -8.89 -8.63 -8.12
N LEU A 34 -7.64 -8.69 -8.60
CA LEU A 34 -7.20 -9.80 -9.45
C LEU A 34 -7.32 -11.13 -8.71
N LYS A 35 -7.86 -12.16 -9.39
CA LYS A 35 -8.02 -13.50 -8.82
C LYS A 35 -6.74 -14.07 -8.17
N SER A 36 -5.58 -13.76 -8.74
CA SER A 36 -4.28 -14.17 -8.20
C SER A 36 -3.93 -13.47 -6.88
N CYS A 37 -4.31 -12.21 -6.72
CA CYS A 37 -4.00 -11.42 -5.52
C CYS A 37 -5.08 -11.57 -4.44
N ALA A 38 -6.35 -11.79 -4.84
CA ALA A 38 -7.46 -12.05 -3.94
C ALA A 38 -7.23 -13.28 -3.04
N ALA A 39 -6.57 -14.32 -3.56
CA ALA A 39 -6.22 -15.50 -2.75
C ALA A 39 -5.19 -15.18 -1.64
N PHE A 40 -4.21 -14.32 -1.93
CA PHE A 40 -3.26 -13.86 -0.92
C PHE A 40 -3.91 -12.91 0.08
N LYS A 41 -4.84 -12.06 -0.39
CA LYS A 41 -5.63 -11.19 0.49
C LYS A 41 -6.45 -12.00 1.50
N ALA A 42 -7.09 -13.09 1.05
CA ALA A 42 -7.86 -13.96 1.94
C ALA A 42 -7.00 -14.60 3.04
N LYS A 43 -5.77 -15.04 2.71
CA LYS A 43 -4.82 -15.58 3.70
C LYS A 43 -4.36 -14.51 4.70
N LEU A 44 -4.09 -13.31 4.21
CA LEU A 44 -3.74 -12.17 5.07
C LEU A 44 -4.88 -11.84 6.04
N ASP A 45 -6.12 -11.86 5.56
CA ASP A 45 -7.29 -11.61 6.40
C ASP A 45 -7.51 -12.72 7.45
N GLU A 46 -7.33 -13.98 7.07
CA GLU A 46 -7.35 -15.10 8.00
C GLU A 46 -6.27 -14.96 9.10
N CYS A 47 -5.05 -14.55 8.74
CA CYS A 47 -4.01 -14.27 9.73
C CYS A 47 -4.39 -13.11 10.65
N ASN A 48 -4.94 -12.01 10.09
CA ASN A 48 -5.36 -10.85 10.88
C ASN A 48 -6.47 -11.21 11.87
N GLU A 49 -7.44 -12.04 11.48
CA GLU A 49 -8.48 -12.57 12.38
C GLU A 49 -7.86 -13.44 13.49
N ARG A 50 -6.89 -14.29 13.15
CA ARG A 50 -6.19 -15.13 14.12
C ARG A 50 -5.35 -14.33 15.11
N VAL A 51 -4.63 -13.30 14.66
CA VAL A 51 -3.81 -12.42 15.52
C VAL A 51 -4.71 -11.54 16.39
N SER A 52 -5.77 -10.96 15.84
CA SER A 52 -6.70 -10.09 16.58
C SER A 52 -7.54 -10.83 17.62
N SER A 53 -7.82 -12.13 17.41
CA SER A 53 -8.54 -12.96 18.38
C SER A 53 -7.71 -13.39 19.60
N ARG A 54 -6.39 -13.21 19.58
CA ARG A 54 -5.50 -13.60 20.68
C ARG A 54 -5.13 -12.40 21.55
N SER A 55 -5.30 -12.54 22.87
CA SER A 55 -4.94 -11.50 23.84
C SER A 55 -3.42 -11.36 24.03
N GLN A 56 -2.66 -12.45 23.83
CA GLN A 56 -1.20 -12.48 23.92
C GLN A 56 -0.66 -13.42 22.83
N THR A 57 -0.04 -12.84 21.80
CA THR A 57 0.61 -13.60 20.72
C THR A 57 1.85 -12.85 20.25
N THR A 58 2.86 -13.60 19.78
CA THR A 58 4.03 -13.06 19.07
C THR A 58 3.92 -13.25 17.56
N GLU A 59 2.81 -13.84 17.11
CA GLU A 59 2.51 -14.01 15.69
C GLU A 59 2.29 -12.66 15.01
N ILE A 60 2.86 -12.50 13.82
CA ILE A 60 2.68 -11.33 12.95
C ILE A 60 2.37 -11.81 11.53
N CYS A 61 1.51 -11.10 10.82
CA CYS A 61 1.06 -11.46 9.47
C CYS A 61 2.00 -10.91 8.37
N ALA A 62 3.30 -10.80 8.66
CA ALA A 62 4.25 -10.17 7.75
C ALA A 62 4.50 -11.00 6.49
N GLU A 63 4.50 -12.33 6.62
CA GLU A 63 4.62 -13.25 5.48
C GLU A 63 3.46 -13.05 4.50
N GLU A 64 2.23 -13.15 4.99
CA GLU A 64 1.03 -13.02 4.16
C GLU A 64 0.89 -11.61 3.57
N LEU A 65 1.35 -10.59 4.30
CA LEU A 65 1.44 -9.23 3.80
C LEU A 65 2.43 -9.13 2.63
N PHE A 66 3.62 -9.70 2.76
CA PHE A 66 4.61 -9.67 1.67
C PHE A 66 4.14 -10.43 0.44
N ASP A 67 3.45 -11.56 0.60
CA ASP A 67 2.85 -12.30 -0.51
C ASP A 67 1.80 -11.46 -1.26
N PHE A 68 0.89 -10.84 -0.52
CA PHE A 68 -0.15 -9.98 -1.10
C PHE A 68 0.44 -8.77 -1.81
N VAL A 69 1.36 -8.06 -1.15
CA VAL A 69 2.02 -6.87 -1.70
C VAL A 69 2.85 -7.24 -2.94
N HIS A 70 3.57 -8.37 -2.92
CA HIS A 70 4.33 -8.83 -4.08
C HIS A 70 3.43 -9.04 -5.30
N CYS A 71 2.25 -9.62 -5.11
CA CYS A 71 1.27 -9.81 -6.18
C CYS A 71 0.75 -8.47 -6.73
N VAL A 72 0.32 -7.57 -5.84
CA VAL A 72 -0.23 -6.26 -6.22
C VAL A 72 0.82 -5.41 -6.90
N ASP A 73 2.02 -5.28 -6.33
CA ASP A 73 3.10 -4.46 -6.89
C ASP A 73 3.58 -5.01 -8.24
N GLY A 74 3.59 -6.34 -8.43
CA GLY A 74 3.87 -6.95 -9.73
C GLY A 74 2.86 -6.57 -10.81
N CYS A 75 1.62 -6.26 -10.45
CA CYS A 75 0.60 -5.72 -11.34
C CYS A 75 0.76 -4.20 -11.54
N VAL A 76 0.86 -3.44 -10.44
CA VAL A 76 0.95 -1.96 -10.45
C VAL A 76 2.17 -1.47 -11.22
N ALA A 77 3.33 -2.11 -11.04
CA ALA A 77 4.59 -1.71 -11.66
C ALA A 77 4.53 -1.65 -13.20
N LYS A 78 3.59 -2.39 -13.83
CA LYS A 78 3.41 -2.40 -15.28
C LYS A 78 2.76 -1.11 -15.81
N GLN A 79 2.02 -0.39 -14.97
CA GLN A 79 1.18 0.74 -15.40
C GLN A 79 1.54 2.05 -14.70
N LEU A 80 2.01 2.00 -13.45
CA LEU A 80 2.16 3.19 -12.60
C LEU A 80 3.04 4.27 -13.25
N PHE A 81 4.23 3.91 -13.71
CA PHE A 81 5.17 4.87 -14.29
C PHE A 81 4.70 5.49 -15.60
N SER A 82 3.72 4.90 -16.28
CA SER A 82 3.10 5.53 -17.47
C SER A 82 2.12 6.67 -17.11
N LYS A 83 1.69 6.74 -15.83
CA LYS A 83 0.75 7.74 -15.31
C LYS A 83 1.45 8.88 -14.57
N LEU A 84 2.73 8.73 -14.25
CA LEU A 84 3.55 9.74 -13.58
C LEU A 84 4.22 10.64 -14.63
N LYS A 85 4.32 11.94 -14.35
CA LYS A 85 5.00 12.94 -15.19
C LYS A 85 6.38 13.25 -14.64
#